data_AF-A0A034W9C8-F1
#
_entry.id   AF-A0A034W9C8-F1
#
_cell.length_a   1.000
_cell.length_b   1.000
_cell.length_c   1.000
_cell.angle_alpha   90.00
_cell.angle_beta   90.00
_cell.angle_gamma   90.00
#
_symmetry.space_group_name_H-M   'P 1'
#
loop_
_entity.id
_entity.type
_entity.pdbx_description
1 polymer ?
#
loop_
_entity_poly.entity_id
_entity_poly.type
_entity_poly.pdbx_seq_one_letter_code
_entity_poly.pdbx_strand_id
1 'polypeptide(L)'
;MTPTTATKDETEASHSTSAQKKKPPSVTPIGAFASIEEFAKNGLAEIVEATKAVNSFPQAAARDLYCAYPTFGKIVDAQSDRIFELMSKVMKWQNVKGNIQRRQQDEQFEMLLECNDAIMERLNSNLDELAGIKKNPQTIVVESHLNIANNIPKSGSGAGSWNLKKNEQSPLAARLITAKNIARPQLKFKVMVDNSALTPFV
;
A
#
# COMPACT_ATOMS: atom_id res chain seq x y z
N MET A 1 -72.28 14.41 -57.40
CA MET A 1 -71.18 13.45 -57.21
C MET A 1 -71.50 12.65 -55.95
N THR A 2 -71.72 11.35 -56.11
CA THR A 2 -72.15 10.34 -55.11
C THR A 2 -70.93 9.84 -54.29
N PRO A 3 -71.05 8.92 -53.29
CA PRO A 3 -71.13 9.24 -51.86
C PRO A 3 -70.21 8.35 -50.97
N THR A 4 -70.43 8.35 -49.64
CA THR A 4 -70.37 7.18 -48.71
C THR A 4 -69.47 7.32 -47.45
N THR A 5 -70.18 7.22 -46.32
CA THR A 5 -69.90 6.96 -44.89
C THR A 5 -68.92 5.83 -44.54
N ALA A 6 -68.20 5.95 -43.40
CA ALA A 6 -68.14 4.93 -42.31
C ALA A 6 -67.03 5.18 -41.24
N THR A 7 -67.46 5.41 -39.99
CA THR A 7 -67.08 4.75 -38.72
C THR A 7 -65.63 4.43 -38.27
N LYS A 8 -65.34 4.91 -37.04
CA LYS A 8 -64.87 4.19 -35.82
C LYS A 8 -63.38 3.95 -35.50
N ASP A 9 -63.07 4.42 -34.29
CA ASP A 9 -62.40 3.73 -33.16
C ASP A 9 -60.85 3.59 -33.10
N GLU A 10 -60.41 3.69 -31.84
CA GLU A 10 -59.14 3.28 -31.22
C GLU A 10 -57.99 4.30 -31.02
N THR A 11 -57.99 4.84 -29.80
CA THR A 11 -56.94 4.71 -28.77
C THR A 11 -55.48 4.95 -29.18
N GLU A 12 -54.89 6.03 -28.66
CA GLU A 12 -53.64 5.94 -27.86
C GLU A 12 -53.40 7.25 -27.10
N ALA A 13 -53.62 7.20 -25.78
CA ALA A 13 -53.23 8.23 -24.84
C ALA A 13 -51.76 8.03 -24.45
N SER A 14 -50.89 8.97 -24.80
CA SER A 14 -49.52 9.03 -24.29
C SER A 14 -49.44 9.93 -23.05
N HIS A 15 -49.70 9.34 -21.88
CA HIS A 15 -49.10 9.81 -20.63
C HIS A 15 -47.65 9.30 -20.58
N SER A 16 -46.67 10.19 -20.65
CA SER A 16 -45.31 9.88 -20.21
C SER A 16 -44.91 10.83 -19.07
N THR A 17 -45.27 10.38 -17.88
CA THR A 17 -44.79 10.87 -16.59
C THR A 17 -43.26 10.87 -16.59
N SER A 18 -42.67 12.05 -16.42
CA SER A 18 -41.23 12.25 -16.24
C SER A 18 -40.79 11.68 -14.90
N ALA A 19 -40.47 10.39 -14.88
CA ALA A 19 -39.81 9.74 -13.75
C ALA A 19 -38.38 10.27 -13.61
N GLN A 20 -38.19 11.24 -12.71
CA GLN A 20 -36.88 11.58 -12.18
C GLN A 20 -36.25 10.33 -11.53
N LYS A 21 -35.33 9.68 -12.25
CA LYS A 21 -34.43 8.69 -11.67
C LYS A 21 -33.49 9.43 -10.69
N LYS A 22 -33.83 9.39 -9.40
CA LYS A 22 -32.89 9.66 -8.30
C LYS A 22 -31.69 8.72 -8.47
N LYS A 23 -30.52 9.26 -8.81
CA LYS A 23 -29.26 8.53 -8.72
C LYS A 23 -29.04 8.16 -7.24
N PRO A 24 -28.79 6.89 -6.89
CA PRO A 24 -28.36 6.55 -5.55
C PRO A 24 -26.97 7.18 -5.30
N PRO A 25 -26.66 7.64 -4.08
CA PRO A 25 -25.31 8.05 -3.74
C PRO A 25 -24.43 6.80 -3.83
N SER A 26 -23.63 6.68 -4.90
CA SER A 26 -22.59 5.66 -4.99
C SER A 26 -21.54 6.01 -3.95
N VAL A 27 -21.67 5.43 -2.76
CA VAL A 27 -20.60 5.43 -1.74
C VAL A 27 -19.57 4.39 -2.17
N THR A 28 -19.01 4.58 -3.35
CA THR A 28 -17.78 3.91 -3.76
C THR A 28 -16.64 4.48 -2.92
N PRO A 29 -15.63 3.69 -2.53
CA PRO A 29 -14.48 4.20 -1.77
C PRO A 29 -13.70 5.31 -2.49
N ILE A 30 -14.00 5.53 -3.78
CA ILE A 30 -13.42 6.54 -4.67
C ILE A 30 -14.41 7.70 -4.91
N GLY A 31 -15.52 7.78 -4.17
CA GLY A 31 -16.52 8.85 -4.30
C GLY A 31 -17.29 8.78 -5.62
N ALA A 32 -17.35 9.90 -6.35
CA ALA A 32 -18.18 10.09 -7.55
C ALA A 32 -17.57 9.57 -8.85
N PHE A 33 -16.35 9.03 -8.82
CA PHE A 33 -15.63 8.57 -10.01
C PHE A 33 -16.03 7.15 -10.41
N ALA A 34 -16.05 6.86 -11.71
CA ALA A 34 -16.44 5.55 -12.23
C ALA A 34 -15.30 4.52 -12.20
N SER A 35 -14.04 4.97 -12.27
CA SER A 35 -12.84 4.11 -12.24
C SER A 35 -11.71 4.76 -11.45
N ILE A 36 -10.81 3.93 -10.91
CA ILE A 36 -9.54 4.37 -10.31
C ILE A 36 -8.72 5.17 -11.32
N GLU A 37 -8.73 4.77 -12.60
CA GLU A 37 -7.99 5.48 -13.65
C GLU A 37 -8.53 6.89 -13.88
N GLU A 38 -9.86 7.06 -13.82
CA GLU A 38 -10.50 8.37 -13.98
C GLU A 38 -10.18 9.28 -12.80
N PHE A 39 -10.29 8.75 -11.58
CA PHE A 39 -9.88 9.45 -10.36
C PHE A 39 -8.41 9.88 -10.43
N ALA A 40 -7.51 8.98 -10.83
CA ALA A 40 -6.08 9.25 -10.92
C ALA A 40 -5.78 10.32 -11.99
N LYS A 41 -6.42 10.25 -13.16
CA LYS A 41 -6.26 11.25 -14.23
C LYS A 41 -6.72 12.64 -13.78
N ASN A 42 -7.87 12.72 -13.11
CA ASN A 42 -8.37 13.99 -12.58
C ASN A 42 -7.45 14.56 -11.49
N GLY A 43 -7.04 13.72 -10.52
CA GLY A 43 -6.12 14.14 -9.47
C GLY A 43 -4.76 14.61 -10.01
N LEU A 44 -4.21 13.93 -11.03
CA LEU A 44 -2.98 14.36 -11.70
C LEU A 44 -3.15 15.71 -12.41
N ALA A 45 -4.29 15.94 -13.07
CA ALA A 45 -4.58 17.21 -13.71
C ALA A 45 -4.63 18.37 -12.70
N GLU A 46 -5.30 18.18 -11.56
CA GLU A 46 -5.37 19.15 -10.47
C GLU A 46 -3.98 19.44 -9.88
N ILE A 47 -3.15 18.41 -9.66
CA ILE A 47 -1.76 18.59 -9.16
C ILE A 47 -0.92 19.40 -10.17
N VAL A 48 -1.07 19.13 -11.47
CA VAL A 48 -0.36 19.88 -12.52
C VAL A 48 -0.80 21.34 -12.54
N GLU A 49 -2.09 21.62 -12.42
CA GLU A 49 -2.63 22.98 -12.34
C GLU A 49 -2.12 23.71 -11.08
N ALA A 50 -2.17 23.05 -9.92
CA ALA A 50 -1.62 23.60 -8.68
C ALA A 50 -0.12 23.90 -8.80
N THR A 51 0.64 23.02 -9.45
CA THR A 51 2.08 23.21 -9.69
C THR A 51 2.32 24.43 -10.60
N LYS A 52 1.52 24.60 -11.66
CA LYS A 52 1.58 25.79 -12.51
C LYS A 52 1.27 27.06 -11.74
N ALA A 53 0.23 27.03 -10.89
CA ALA A 53 -0.13 28.15 -10.04
C ALA A 53 1.00 28.52 -9.10
N VAL A 54 1.63 27.55 -8.41
CA VAL A 54 2.78 27.79 -7.52
C VAL A 54 3.98 28.36 -8.29
N ASN A 55 4.26 27.84 -9.49
CA ASN A 55 5.34 28.37 -10.32
C ASN A 55 5.11 29.82 -10.78
N SER A 56 3.85 30.26 -10.84
CA SER A 56 3.48 31.64 -11.16
C SER A 56 3.60 32.62 -9.98
N PHE A 57 3.89 32.13 -8.77
CA PHE A 57 4.13 33.01 -7.62
C PHE A 57 5.37 33.89 -7.85
N PRO A 58 5.44 35.07 -7.21
CA PRO A 58 6.64 35.89 -7.21
C PRO A 58 7.87 35.10 -6.76
N GLN A 59 8.94 35.13 -7.56
CA GLN A 59 10.19 34.44 -7.29
C GLN A 59 11.32 35.44 -6.98
N ALA A 60 12.36 34.98 -6.28
CA ALA A 60 13.58 35.75 -5.98
C ALA A 60 13.27 37.16 -5.42
N ALA A 61 13.90 38.21 -5.97
CA ALA A 61 13.77 39.58 -5.47
C ALA A 61 12.33 40.11 -5.47
N ALA A 62 11.46 39.63 -6.36
CA ALA A 62 10.04 39.98 -6.32
C ALA A 62 9.37 39.39 -5.07
N ARG A 63 9.68 38.14 -4.72
CA ARG A 63 9.17 37.49 -3.50
C ARG A 63 9.50 38.29 -2.25
N ASP A 64 10.74 38.77 -2.12
CA ASP A 64 11.18 39.54 -0.95
C ASP A 64 10.34 40.80 -0.75
N LEU A 65 9.97 41.47 -1.86
CA LEU A 65 9.07 42.62 -1.83
C LEU A 65 7.65 42.24 -1.35
N TYR A 66 7.11 41.10 -1.80
CA TYR A 66 5.81 40.61 -1.32
C TYR A 66 5.87 40.17 0.15
N CYS A 67 6.96 39.54 0.57
CA CYS A 67 7.18 39.12 1.96
C CYS A 67 7.33 40.31 2.93
N ALA A 68 7.70 41.50 2.44
CA ALA A 68 7.66 42.72 3.26
C ALA A 68 6.24 43.07 3.75
N TYR A 69 5.20 42.58 3.06
CA TYR A 69 3.81 42.72 3.49
C TYR A 69 3.42 41.56 4.42
N PRO A 70 3.12 41.81 5.72
CA PRO A 70 2.86 40.75 6.69
C PRO A 70 1.58 39.94 6.41
N THR A 71 0.63 40.51 5.66
CA THR A 71 -0.58 39.81 5.22
C THR A 71 -0.28 38.73 4.20
N PHE A 72 0.63 38.99 3.26
CA PHE A 72 1.05 38.02 2.26
C PHE A 72 1.75 36.83 2.92
N GLY A 73 2.70 37.08 3.83
CA GLY A 73 3.38 36.03 4.59
C GLY A 73 2.40 35.08 5.29
N LYS A 74 1.45 35.63 6.05
CA LYS A 74 0.43 34.82 6.75
C LYS A 74 -0.40 33.92 5.83
N ILE A 75 -0.75 34.42 4.63
CA ILE A 75 -1.51 33.63 3.66
C ILE A 75 -0.65 32.51 3.09
N VAL A 76 0.60 32.80 2.73
CA VAL A 76 1.53 31.80 2.19
C VAL A 76 1.85 30.74 3.23
N ASP A 77 2.06 31.12 4.48
CA ASP A 77 2.30 30.19 5.59
C ASP A 77 1.08 29.26 5.80
N ALA A 78 -0.14 29.82 5.82
CA ALA A 78 -1.35 29.02 5.96
C ALA A 78 -1.57 28.02 4.82
N GLN A 79 -1.18 28.37 3.58
CA GLN A 79 -1.22 27.42 2.46
C GLN A 79 -0.10 26.38 2.57
N SER A 80 1.08 26.77 3.05
CA SER A 80 2.20 25.86 3.28
C SER A 80 1.84 24.81 4.32
N ASP A 81 1.19 25.20 5.42
CA ASP A 81 0.68 24.29 6.44
C ASP A 81 -0.30 23.25 5.87
N ARG A 82 -1.23 23.68 4.99
CA ARG A 82 -2.16 22.76 4.31
C ARG A 82 -1.44 21.74 3.43
N ILE A 83 -0.39 22.15 2.73
CA ILE A 83 0.44 21.25 1.93
C ILE A 83 1.15 20.25 2.85
N PHE A 84 1.72 20.70 3.96
CA PHE A 84 2.35 19.81 4.93
C PHE A 84 1.37 18.83 5.58
N GLU A 85 0.12 19.23 5.82
CA GLU A 85 -0.93 18.31 6.29
C GLU A 85 -1.23 17.20 5.27
N LEU A 86 -1.30 17.56 3.98
CA LEU A 86 -1.49 16.59 2.90
C LEU A 86 -0.30 15.63 2.81
N MET A 87 0.93 16.14 2.83
CA MET A 87 2.14 15.33 2.86
C MET A 87 2.17 14.39 4.07
N SER A 88 1.77 14.89 5.25
CA SER A 88 1.68 14.09 6.47
C SER A 88 0.70 12.93 6.34
N LYS A 89 -0.43 13.13 5.65
CA LYS A 89 -1.41 12.06 5.40
C LYS A 89 -0.81 10.98 4.49
N VAL A 90 -0.09 11.38 3.44
CA VAL A 90 0.60 10.46 2.52
C VAL A 90 1.68 9.66 3.26
N MET A 91 2.52 10.32 4.06
CA MET A 91 3.57 9.65 4.85
C MET A 91 3.00 8.63 5.84
N LYS A 92 1.91 8.98 6.54
CA LYS A 92 1.21 8.05 7.44
C LYS A 92 0.65 6.84 6.68
N TRP A 93 0.12 7.05 5.48
CA TRP A 93 -0.37 5.97 4.63
C TRP A 93 0.76 5.02 4.18
N GLN A 94 1.95 5.56 3.93
CA GLN A 94 3.16 4.78 3.64
C GLN A 94 3.83 4.22 4.90
N ASN A 95 3.23 4.40 6.08
CA ASN A 95 3.74 3.93 7.36
C ASN A 95 5.13 4.51 7.73
N VAL A 96 5.48 5.67 7.17
CA VAL A 96 6.68 6.43 7.54
C VAL A 96 6.43 7.08 8.90
N LYS A 97 7.30 6.78 9.87
CA LYS A 97 7.16 7.27 11.25
C LYS A 97 7.67 8.71 11.36
N GLY A 98 6.82 9.62 11.84
CA GLY A 98 7.23 10.97 12.16
C GLY A 98 6.14 12.01 11.90
N ASN A 99 6.42 13.26 12.30
CA ASN A 99 5.60 14.41 11.96
C ASN A 99 6.47 15.42 11.21
N ILE A 100 6.12 15.74 9.96
CA ILE A 100 6.89 16.65 9.10
C ILE A 100 6.79 18.10 9.59
N GLN A 101 5.63 18.50 10.12
CA GLN A 101 5.36 19.90 10.48
C GLN A 101 6.19 20.40 11.66
N ARG A 102 6.70 19.50 12.51
CA ARG A 102 7.43 19.86 13.74
C ARG A 102 8.96 19.87 13.56
N ARG A 103 9.44 19.60 12.35
CA ARG A 103 10.87 19.43 12.04
C ARG A 103 11.45 20.64 11.32
N GLN A 104 12.77 20.77 11.34
CA GLN A 104 13.51 21.76 10.56
C GLN A 104 13.46 21.42 9.07
N GLN A 105 13.68 22.40 8.19
CA GLN A 105 13.57 22.23 6.73
C GLN A 105 14.43 21.08 6.19
N ASP A 106 15.67 20.95 6.67
CA ASP A 106 16.57 19.85 6.25
C ASP A 106 16.00 18.48 6.66
N GLU A 107 15.55 18.33 7.91
CA GLU A 107 14.93 17.09 8.38
C GLU A 107 13.59 16.78 7.68
N GLN A 108 12.82 17.82 7.31
CA GLN A 108 11.60 17.66 6.52
C GLN A 108 11.93 17.07 5.13
N PHE A 109 13.00 17.55 4.51
CA PHE A 109 13.47 17.08 3.22
C PHE A 109 13.98 15.64 3.29
N GLU A 110 14.81 15.31 4.28
CA GLU A 110 15.30 13.93 4.50
C GLU A 110 14.14 12.94 4.70
N MET A 111 13.12 13.31 5.47
CA MET A 111 11.96 12.44 5.67
C MET A 111 11.12 12.27 4.40
N LEU A 112 11.08 13.28 3.54
CA LEU A 112 10.43 13.18 2.23
C LEU A 112 11.20 12.24 1.30
N LEU A 113 12.54 12.29 1.31
CA LEU A 113 13.39 11.36 0.55
C LEU A 113 13.15 9.91 1.00
N GLU A 114 13.22 9.64 2.31
CA GLU A 114 12.93 8.32 2.87
C GLU A 114 11.54 7.81 2.47
N CYS A 115 10.53 8.68 2.51
CA CYS A 115 9.18 8.32 2.09
C CYS A 115 9.11 7.97 0.59
N ASN A 116 9.82 8.71 -0.26
CA ASN A 116 9.87 8.41 -1.69
C ASN A 116 10.57 7.08 -1.95
N ASP A 117 11.68 6.81 -1.26
CA ASP A 117 12.41 5.55 -1.39
C ASP A 117 11.56 4.34 -0.97
N ALA A 118 10.83 4.45 0.14
CA ALA A 118 9.90 3.41 0.57
C ALA A 118 8.79 3.12 -0.46
N ILE A 119 8.28 4.16 -1.14
CA ILE A 119 7.29 4.02 -2.22
C ILE A 119 7.93 3.30 -3.42
N MET A 120 9.12 3.71 -3.82
CA MET A 120 9.83 3.17 -4.98
C MET A 120 10.26 1.71 -4.74
N GLU A 121 10.71 1.36 -3.54
CA GLU A 121 11.04 -0.02 -3.16
C GLU A 121 9.80 -0.94 -3.25
N ARG A 122 8.65 -0.46 -2.76
CA ARG A 122 7.38 -1.18 -2.85
C ARG A 122 6.91 -1.32 -4.30
N LEU A 123 7.04 -0.27 -5.11
CA LEU A 123 6.71 -0.30 -6.53
C LEU A 123 7.56 -1.32 -7.28
N ASN A 124 8.89 -1.29 -7.08
CA ASN A 124 9.81 -2.25 -7.69
C ASN A 124 9.49 -3.68 -7.24
N SER A 125 9.24 -3.89 -5.95
CA SER A 125 8.85 -5.20 -5.42
C SER A 125 7.58 -5.75 -6.06
N ASN A 126 6.55 -4.91 -6.26
CA ASN A 126 5.31 -5.31 -6.93
C ASN A 126 5.52 -5.58 -8.42
N LEU A 127 6.36 -4.79 -9.08
CA LEU A 127 6.69 -4.97 -10.49
C LEU A 127 7.46 -6.29 -10.70
N ASP A 128 8.42 -6.60 -9.83
CA ASP A 128 9.17 -7.87 -9.86
C ASP A 128 8.24 -9.08 -9.63
N GLU A 129 7.22 -8.94 -8.79
CA GLU A 129 6.20 -9.96 -8.57
C GLU A 129 5.32 -10.16 -9.81
N LEU A 130 4.86 -9.07 -10.43
CA LEU A 130 4.06 -9.11 -11.66
C LEU A 130 4.84 -9.64 -12.87
N ALA A 131 6.10 -9.24 -13.01
CA ALA A 131 7.00 -9.74 -14.04
C ALA A 131 7.41 -11.21 -13.79
N GLY A 132 7.12 -11.74 -12.60
CA GLY A 132 7.52 -13.08 -12.19
C GLY A 132 9.03 -13.24 -12.08
N ILE A 133 9.77 -12.17 -11.78
CA ILE A 133 11.22 -12.23 -11.54
C ILE A 133 11.50 -12.89 -10.18
N LYS A 134 10.61 -12.72 -9.19
CA LYS A 134 10.59 -13.52 -7.96
C LYS A 134 10.12 -14.98 -8.19
N LYS A 135 10.36 -15.56 -9.37
CA LYS A 135 10.07 -16.97 -9.68
C LYS A 135 10.90 -17.87 -8.75
N ASN A 136 10.17 -18.65 -7.95
CA ASN A 136 10.61 -19.79 -7.13
C ASN A 136 12.13 -19.97 -7.08
N PRO A 137 12.80 -19.61 -5.98
CA PRO A 137 14.05 -20.29 -5.72
C PRO A 137 13.71 -21.79 -5.69
N GLN A 138 14.61 -22.66 -6.13
CA GLN A 138 14.39 -24.08 -5.89
C GLN A 138 14.43 -24.30 -4.38
N THR A 139 13.55 -25.14 -3.85
CA THR A 139 13.52 -25.47 -2.41
C THR A 139 14.77 -26.28 -2.10
N ILE A 140 15.90 -25.61 -1.92
CA ILE A 140 17.15 -26.24 -1.52
C ILE A 140 17.03 -26.46 -0.01
N VAL A 141 16.87 -27.72 0.37
CA VAL A 141 16.92 -28.15 1.75
C VAL A 141 18.38 -28.02 2.19
N VAL A 142 18.67 -27.08 3.09
CA VAL A 142 20.01 -26.94 3.67
C VAL A 142 20.00 -27.67 5.00
N GLU A 143 20.77 -28.76 5.06
CA GLU A 143 20.95 -29.52 6.29
C GLU A 143 22.06 -28.88 7.11
N SER A 144 21.70 -28.31 8.26
CA SER A 144 22.68 -27.87 9.25
C SER A 144 22.82 -28.95 10.31
N HIS A 145 23.99 -29.57 10.37
CA HIS A 145 24.33 -30.53 11.41
C HIS A 145 24.96 -29.77 12.59
N LEU A 146 24.22 -29.67 13.69
CA LEU A 146 24.79 -29.25 14.97
C LEU A 146 25.34 -30.49 15.67
N ASN A 147 26.65 -30.68 15.60
CA ASN A 147 27.35 -31.59 16.51
C ASN A 147 27.36 -30.94 17.88
N ILE A 148 26.44 -31.35 18.74
CA ILE A 148 26.52 -31.07 20.18
C ILE A 148 27.71 -31.90 20.66
N ALA A 149 28.90 -31.30 20.62
CA ALA A 149 30.05 -31.87 21.30
C ALA A 149 29.64 -31.99 22.77
N ASN A 150 29.49 -33.22 23.23
CA ASN A 150 29.30 -33.57 24.63
C ASN A 150 30.43 -32.93 25.44
N ASN A 151 30.24 -31.69 25.89
CA ASN A 151 31.07 -31.07 26.91
C ASN A 151 30.62 -31.66 28.25
N ILE A 152 30.84 -32.97 28.37
CA ILE A 152 30.81 -33.66 29.65
C ILE A 152 32.05 -33.13 30.37
N PRO A 153 31.93 -32.38 31.47
CA PRO A 153 33.10 -32.07 32.28
C PRO A 153 33.71 -33.42 32.67
N LYS A 154 34.99 -33.62 32.32
CA LYS A 154 35.78 -34.80 32.72
C LYS A 154 35.82 -34.84 34.25
N SER A 155 34.80 -35.42 34.86
CA SER A 155 34.82 -35.78 36.27
C SER A 155 35.76 -36.97 36.43
N GLY A 156 36.62 -36.88 37.44
CA GLY A 156 37.83 -37.65 37.58
C GLY A 156 37.62 -39.17 37.52
N SER A 157 38.63 -39.83 36.98
CA SER A 157 38.87 -41.26 37.17
C SER A 157 39.07 -41.53 38.66
N GLY A 158 37.99 -41.89 39.34
CA GLY A 158 37.98 -42.36 40.72
C GLY A 158 37.54 -43.83 40.76
N ALA A 159 38.33 -44.66 41.43
CA ALA A 159 38.07 -46.08 41.62
C ALA A 159 36.65 -46.32 42.17
N GLY A 160 35.81 -47.05 41.43
CA GLY A 160 34.45 -47.39 41.86
C GLY A 160 33.42 -47.70 40.76
N SER A 161 33.73 -47.44 39.49
CA SER A 161 32.77 -47.68 38.39
C SER A 161 32.82 -49.13 37.87
N TRP A 162 32.32 -50.08 38.66
CA TRP A 162 32.14 -51.48 38.21
C TRP A 162 30.69 -51.81 37.81
N ASN A 163 29.79 -50.82 37.74
CA ASN A 163 28.36 -51.04 37.43
C ASN A 163 27.67 -49.92 36.61
N LEU A 164 28.40 -49.20 35.75
CA LEU A 164 27.72 -48.40 34.72
C LEU A 164 27.68 -49.21 33.43
N LYS A 165 26.50 -49.76 33.15
CA LYS A 165 26.15 -50.27 31.81
C LYS A 165 26.56 -49.20 30.80
N LYS A 166 27.45 -49.56 29.87
CA LYS A 166 27.67 -48.78 28.64
C LYS A 166 26.35 -48.74 27.90
N ASN A 167 25.52 -47.74 28.20
CA ASN A 167 24.51 -47.34 27.26
C ASN A 167 25.31 -46.63 26.18
N GLU A 168 25.45 -47.25 25.00
CA GLU A 168 25.97 -46.58 23.82
C GLU A 168 24.99 -45.46 23.47
N GLN A 169 25.14 -44.34 24.16
CA GLN A 169 24.50 -43.09 23.80
C GLN A 169 25.23 -42.62 22.55
N SER A 170 24.65 -42.97 21.40
CA SER A 170 24.95 -42.29 20.15
C SER A 170 24.90 -40.78 20.42
N PRO A 171 25.86 -39.99 19.90
CA PRO A 171 25.79 -38.55 20.05
C PRO A 171 24.44 -38.09 19.50
N LEU A 172 23.63 -37.44 20.35
CA LEU A 172 22.34 -36.89 19.97
C LEU A 172 22.61 -35.73 18.99
N ALA A 173 22.84 -36.06 17.72
CA ALA A 173 23.06 -35.10 16.66
C ALA A 173 21.69 -34.47 16.34
N ALA A 174 21.42 -33.29 16.89
CA ALA A 174 20.24 -32.53 16.53
C ALA A 174 20.38 -32.09 15.07
N ARG A 175 19.63 -32.72 14.16
CA ARG A 175 19.57 -32.37 12.75
C ARG A 175 18.52 -31.28 12.57
N LEU A 176 18.96 -30.04 12.39
CA LEU A 176 18.06 -28.93 12.06
C LEU A 176 17.92 -28.85 10.54
N ILE A 177 16.78 -29.33 10.04
CA ILE A 177 16.39 -29.20 8.63
C ILE A 177 15.76 -27.82 8.46
N THR A 178 16.57 -26.82 8.07
CA THR A 178 16.04 -25.48 7.73
C THR A 178 15.85 -25.41 6.22
N ALA A 179 14.60 -25.33 5.76
CA ALA A 179 14.33 -24.95 4.38
C ALA A 179 14.56 -23.44 4.24
N LYS A 180 15.66 -23.02 3.60
CA LYS A 180 15.95 -21.60 3.34
C LYS A 180 14.94 -20.95 2.39
N ASN A 181 14.18 -21.78 1.69
CA ASN A 181 13.19 -21.38 0.73
C ASN A 181 11.97 -22.29 0.85
N ILE A 182 10.93 -21.75 1.49
CA ILE A 182 9.68 -22.46 1.78
C ILE A 182 8.73 -22.18 0.62
N ALA A 183 8.15 -23.24 0.04
CA ALA A 183 7.12 -23.08 -0.98
C ALA A 183 5.99 -22.18 -0.46
N ARG A 184 5.49 -21.26 -1.29
CA ARG A 184 4.37 -20.37 -0.98
C ARG A 184 3.16 -20.68 -1.86
N PRO A 185 2.38 -21.74 -1.56
CA PRO A 185 1.27 -22.18 -2.42
C PRO A 185 0.19 -21.13 -2.65
N GLN A 186 -0.07 -20.27 -1.65
CA GLN A 186 -1.09 -19.21 -1.72
C GLN A 186 -0.85 -18.21 -2.87
N LEU A 187 0.42 -17.98 -3.25
CA LEU A 187 0.78 -17.13 -4.39
C LEU A 187 0.40 -17.73 -5.75
N LYS A 188 0.13 -19.05 -5.80
CA LYS A 188 -0.24 -19.77 -7.04
C LYS A 188 -1.75 -19.91 -7.20
N PHE A 189 -2.56 -19.37 -6.29
CA PHE A 189 -4.01 -19.48 -6.38
C PHE A 189 -4.53 -18.68 -7.57
N LYS A 190 -5.51 -19.24 -8.28
CA LYS A 190 -6.18 -18.55 -9.40
C LYS A 190 -6.97 -17.32 -8.92
N VAL A 191 -7.49 -17.39 -7.70
CA VAL A 191 -8.14 -16.29 -7.00
C VAL A 191 -7.24 -15.90 -5.84
N MET A 192 -6.91 -14.61 -5.72
CA MET A 192 -6.08 -14.12 -4.62
C MET A 192 -6.82 -14.27 -3.28
N VAL A 193 -6.07 -14.50 -2.21
CA VAL A 193 -6.62 -14.56 -0.85
C VAL A 193 -7.07 -13.16 -0.45
N ASP A 194 -8.37 -12.98 -0.21
CA ASP A 194 -8.90 -11.77 0.39
C ASP A 194 -8.77 -11.84 1.91
N ASN A 195 -7.95 -10.96 2.49
CA ASN A 195 -7.77 -10.82 3.95
C ASN A 195 -8.58 -9.64 4.51
N SER A 196 -9.54 -9.10 3.74
CA SER A 196 -10.41 -8.03 4.19
C SER A 196 -11.26 -8.48 5.38
N ALA A 197 -11.28 -7.68 6.44
CA ALA A 197 -12.11 -7.92 7.62
C ALA A 197 -13.62 -7.75 7.34
N LEU A 198 -14.00 -7.27 6.15
CA LEU A 198 -15.39 -6.96 5.77
C LEU A 198 -16.22 -8.23 5.49
N THR A 199 -15.60 -9.33 5.07
CA THR A 199 -16.29 -10.58 4.72
C THR A 199 -15.49 -11.79 5.23
N PRO A 200 -15.50 -12.05 6.54
CA PRO A 200 -14.65 -13.08 7.14
C PRO A 200 -15.03 -14.51 6.74
N PHE A 201 -16.30 -14.78 6.44
CA PHE A 201 -16.78 -16.11 6.02
C PHE A 201 -17.95 -15.96 5.05
N VAL A 202 -17.67 -15.83 3.75
CA VAL A 202 -18.68 -15.89 2.67
C VAL A 202 -18.22 -16.93 1.65
#